data_AF-A0A946BM55-F1
#
_entry.id   AF-A0A946BM55-F1
#
_cell.length_a   1.000
_cell.length_b   1.000
_cell.length_c   1.000
_cell.angle_alpha   90.00
_cell.angle_beta   90.00
_cell.angle_gamma   90.00
#
_symmetry.space_group_name_H-M   'P 1'
#
loop_
_entity.id
_entity.type
_entity.pdbx_description
1 polymer ?
#
loop_
_entity_poly.entity_id
_entity_poly.type
_entity_poly.pdbx_seq_one_letter_code
_entity_poly.pdbx_strand_id
1 'polypeptide(L)' 'MLIYKIFRAIEWTNLRVDGTTIGAPIDINDGYIHFSTANQVKETATKYFADLDDLFLIAVDKNTLGDDLK' A
#
# COMPACT_ATOMS: atom_id res chain seq x y z
N MET A 1 -9.40 12.49 -1.50
CA MET A 1 -8.30 12.47 -2.51
C MET A 1 -7.76 11.06 -2.56
N LEU A 2 -7.45 10.51 -3.73
CA LEU A 2 -6.91 9.15 -3.79
C LEU A 2 -5.42 9.12 -3.38
N ILE A 3 -5.11 8.19 -2.49
CA ILE A 3 -3.77 7.71 -2.18
C ILE A 3 -3.68 6.24 -2.55
N TYR A 4 -2.47 5.73 -2.73
CA TYR A 4 -2.24 4.45 -3.35
C TYR A 4 -1.36 3.57 -2.48
N LYS A 5 -1.68 2.28 -2.44
CA LYS A 5 -0.86 1.22 -1.86
C LYS A 5 -0.54 0.19 -2.93
N ILE A 6 0.72 -0.21 -3.01
CA ILE A 6 1.15 -1.34 -3.84
C ILE A 6 1.26 -2.55 -2.92
N PHE A 7 0.59 -3.64 -3.28
CA PHE A 7 0.66 -4.92 -2.58
C PHE A 7 1.21 -6.01 -3.51
N ARG A 8 1.95 -6.96 -2.94
CA ARG A 8 2.21 -8.26 -3.54
C ARG A 8 0.95 -9.13 -3.45
N ALA A 9 0.80 -10.11 -4.33
CA ALA A 9 -0.37 -10.99 -4.38
C ALA A 9 -0.75 -11.60 -3.01
N ILE A 10 0.23 -12.03 -2.21
CA ILE A 10 -0.04 -12.60 -0.88
C ILE A 10 -0.55 -11.56 0.11
N GLU A 11 -0.01 -10.34 0.10
CA GLU A 11 -0.41 -9.25 0.98
C GLU A 11 -1.85 -8.81 0.65
N TRP A 12 -2.18 -8.75 -0.65
CA TRP A 12 -3.53 -8.47 -1.12
C TRP A 12 -4.52 -9.57 -0.73
N THR A 13 -4.12 -10.83 -0.90
CA THR A 13 -4.97 -11.99 -0.53
C THR A 13 -5.27 -11.99 0.96
N ASN A 14 -4.26 -11.76 1.81
CA ASN A 14 -4.44 -11.70 3.25
C ASN A 14 -5.39 -10.57 3.65
N LEU A 15 -5.20 -9.36 3.10
CA LEU A 15 -6.11 -8.24 3.34
C LEU A 15 -7.56 -8.58 2.98
N ARG A 16 -7.76 -9.28 1.86
CA ARG A 16 -9.10 -9.68 1.39
C ARG A 16 -9.75 -10.74 2.28
N VAL A 17 -8.98 -11.64 2.86
CA VAL A 17 -9.46 -12.70 3.76
C VAL A 17 -9.72 -12.16 5.16
N ASP A 18 -8.75 -11.43 5.72
CA ASP A 18 -8.77 -11.00 7.12
C ASP A 18 -9.53 -9.67 7.31
N GLY A 19 -9.84 -8.97 6.22
CA GLY A 19 -10.48 -7.65 6.22
C GLY A 19 -9.58 -6.52 6.73
N THR A 20 -8.36 -6.84 7.17
CA THR A 20 -7.37 -5.92 7.72
C THR A 20 -5.97 -6.36 7.32
N THR A 21 -4.98 -5.47 7.43
CA THR A 21 -3.58 -5.78 7.14
C THR A 21 -2.67 -5.02 8.08
N ILE A 22 -1.57 -5.65 8.46
CA ILE A 22 -0.45 -4.99 9.17
C ILE A 22 0.55 -4.35 8.19
N GLY A 23 0.29 -4.45 6.88
CA GLY A 23 1.14 -3.94 5.81
C GLY A 23 2.18 -4.94 5.30
N ALA A 24 3.06 -4.44 4.44
CA ALA A 24 4.25 -5.14 3.95
C ALA A 24 5.34 -5.18 5.04
N PRO A 25 6.41 -6.00 4.89
CA PRO A 25 7.48 -6.09 5.90
C PRO A 25 8.10 -4.75 6.31
N ILE A 26 8.22 -3.80 5.37
CA ILE A 26 8.73 -2.44 5.66
C ILE A 26 7.74 -1.61 6.48
N ASP A 27 6.44 -1.78 6.28
CA ASP A 27 5.42 -1.08 7.07
C ASP A 27 5.47 -1.52 8.54
N ILE A 28 5.68 -2.82 8.76
CA ILE A 28 5.83 -3.39 10.11
C ILE A 28 7.10 -2.86 10.78
N ASN A 29 8.22 -2.83 10.04
CA ASN A 29 9.50 -2.33 10.55
C ASN A 29 9.43 -0.84 10.92
N ASP A 30 8.75 -0.04 10.09
CA ASP A 30 8.69 1.41 10.27
C ASP A 30 7.51 1.83 11.17
N GLY A 31 6.59 0.90 11.47
CA GLY A 31 5.48 1.08 12.40
C GLY A 31 4.26 1.79 11.80
N TYR A 32 4.17 1.94 10.47
CA TYR A 32 3.03 2.54 9.77
C TYR A 32 2.92 2.05 8.33
N ILE A 33 1.71 2.11 7.76
CA ILE A 33 1.49 1.72 6.36
C ILE A 33 1.90 2.84 5.41
N HIS A 34 2.85 2.55 4.53
CA HIS A 34 3.28 3.48 3.48
C HIS A 34 2.22 3.60 2.38
N PHE A 35 1.71 4.81 2.19
CA PHE A 35 0.92 5.18 1.02
C PHE A 35 1.71 6.13 0.12
N SER A 36 1.33 6.15 -1.16
CA SER A 36 1.87 7.08 -2.16
C SER A 36 0.75 7.96 -2.70
N THR A 37 1.03 9.23 -2.98
CA THR A 37 0.13 10.05 -3.80
C THR A 37 0.18 9.61 -5.27
N ALA A 38 -0.74 10.10 -6.10
CA ALA A 38 -0.75 9.84 -7.55
C ALA A 38 0.58 10.21 -8.23
N ASN A 39 1.25 11.25 -7.76
CA ASN A 39 2.52 11.72 -8.32
C ASN A 39 3.72 10.86 -7.86
N GLN A 40 3.61 10.18 -6.73
CA GLN A 40 4.69 9.37 -6.15
C GLN A 40 4.62 7.90 -6.55
N VAL A 41 3.41 7.35 -6.75
CA VAL A 41 3.22 5.90 -6.84
C VAL A 41 4.00 5.24 -7.98
N LYS A 42 4.18 5.94 -9.10
CA LYS A 42 4.99 5.43 -10.21
C LYS A 42 6.46 5.28 -9.82
N GLU A 43 7.03 6.29 -9.17
CA GLU A 43 8.41 6.25 -8.68
C GLU A 43 8.58 5.18 -7.59
N THR A 44 7.61 5.04 -6.69
CA THR A 44 7.58 3.97 -5.68
C THR A 44 7.58 2.59 -6.33
N ALA A 45 6.74 2.36 -7.34
CA ALA A 45 6.71 1.11 -8.10
C ALA A 45 8.07 0.80 -8.73
N THR A 46 8.68 1.78 -9.40
CA THR A 46 10.00 1.62 -10.03
C THR A 46 11.12 1.38 -9.01
N LYS A 47 11.12 2.03 -7.85
CA LYS A 47 12.20 1.91 -6.86
C LYS A 47 12.16 0.59 -6.10
N TYR A 48 10.97 0.12 -5.73
CA TYR A 48 10.82 -0.97 -4.76
C TYR A 48 10.21 -2.24 -5.33
N PHE A 49 9.63 -2.17 -6.53
CA PHE A 49 8.85 -3.28 -7.10
C PHE A 49 9.21 -3.58 -8.57
N ALA A 50 10.33 -3.06 -9.09
CA ALA A 50 10.69 -3.19 -10.51
C ALA A 50 10.82 -4.64 -11.01
N ASP A 51 11.30 -5.55 -10.17
CA ASP A 51 11.56 -6.95 -10.52
C ASP A 51 10.47 -7.90 -9.98
N LEU A 52 9.32 -7.36 -9.59
CA LEU A 52 8.21 -8.13 -9.02
C LEU A 52 7.01 -8.10 -9.96
N ASP A 53 6.46 -9.28 -10.21
CA ASP A 53 5.20 -9.47 -10.91
C ASP A 53 4.03 -9.63 -9.92
N ASP A 54 2.81 -9.76 -10.46
CA ASP A 54 1.57 -10.00 -9.68
C ASP A 54 1.35 -8.98 -8.56
N LEU A 55 1.52 -7.71 -8.93
CA LEU A 55 1.32 -6.57 -8.06
C LEU A 55 -0.09 -6.01 -8.18
N PHE A 56 -0.63 -5.56 -7.05
CA PHE A 56 -1.93 -4.93 -6.95
C PHE A 56 -1.76 -3.46 -6.56
N LEU A 57 -2.31 -2.57 -7.36
CA LEU A 57 -2.39 -1.14 -7.07
C LEU A 57 -3.77 -0.82 -6.49
N ILE A 58 -3.82 -0.50 -5.20
CA ILE A 58 -5.06 -0.19 -4.50
C ILE A 58 -5.19 1.32 -4.34
N ALA A 59 -6.27 1.89 -4.86
CA ALA A 59 -6.65 3.27 -4.63
C ALA A 59 -7.53 3.35 -3.38
N VAL A 60 -7.16 4.22 -2.45
CA VAL A 60 -7.87 4.47 -1.19
C VAL A 60 -8.25 5.93 -1.14
N ASP A 61 -9.51 6.23 -0.79
CA ASP A 61 -9.88 7.62 -0.52
C ASP A 61 -9.33 8.04 0.84
N LYS A 62 -8.38 8.98 0.83
CA LYS A 62 -7.77 9.57 2.03
C LYS A 62 -8.81 9.98 3.08
N ASN A 63 -9.98 10.44 2.64
CA ASN A 63 -11.01 10.95 3.54
C ASN A 63 -11.66 9.86 4.41
N THR A 64 -11.47 8.58 4.10
CA THR A 64 -12.06 7.47 4.87
C THR A 64 -11.11 6.93 5.95
N LEU A 65 -9.88 7.43 6.04
CA LEU A 65 -8.85 6.89 6.94
C LEU A 65 -8.75 7.61 8.29
N GLY A 66 -9.50 8.70 8.48
CA GLY A 66 -9.54 9.42 9.76
C GLY A 66 -8.20 10.05 10.17
N ASP A 67 -8.03 10.26 11.48
CA ASP A 67 -6.97 11.09 12.06
C ASP A 67 -5.60 10.40 12.13
N ASP A 68 -5.54 9.08 11.95
CA ASP A 68 -4.29 8.31 11.97
C ASP A 68 -3.46 8.49 10.69
N LEU A 69 -4.06 9.02 9.62
CA LEU A 69 -3.36 9.31 8.38
C LEU A 69 -2.58 10.63 8.48
N LYS A 70 -1.25 10.54 8.27
CA LYS A 70 -0.31 11.66 8.39
C LYS A 70 0.33 12.00 7.05
#